data_AF-A0A7S4BGH6-F1
#
_entry.id   AF-A0A7S4BGH6-F1
#
_cell.length_a   1.000
_cell.length_b   1.000
_cell.length_c   1.000
_cell.angle_alpha   90.00
_cell.angle_beta   90.00
_cell.angle_gamma   90.00
#
_symmetry.space_group_name_H-M   'P 1'
#
loop_
_entity.id
_entity.type
_entity.pdbx_description
1 polymer ?
#
loop_
_entity_poly.entity_id
_entity_poly.type
_entity_poly.pdbx_seq_one_letter_code
_entity_poly.pdbx_strand_id
1 'polypeptide(L)'
;AGVLIGGHTLSLSAALDKKRAETVAEERKEKAKAKDTSKRNIHLARLGLTLPGDPGAEALSAAELQRRELAWKQKKDKLANPNFVVSQTRLSIRNIPTQVNEKILKQLALDALTAKGSKTSAKKEAEKGAGKGDGTSGGKGALFSRIVKHAKIVRDEARRDVRGEPRSKGFGFLEMQTHEQALTVLKALADNPDVLNDHGSPGRRLLVEFAVDSMAKLRIHEQRRQVGLQQQRRKEGGAQRKGASQANRLQEVIVTNSKQGGRQQQQQKQQQPRSQQQQQQQQQQQ
;
A
#
# COMPACT_ATOMS: atom_id res chain seq x y z
N ALA A 1 -4.82 -26.90 40.27
CA ALA A 1 -6.30 -26.87 40.19
C ALA A 1 -6.75 -25.42 40.31
N GLY A 2 -7.55 -24.91 39.37
CA GLY A 2 -8.12 -23.56 39.44
C GLY A 2 -9.33 -23.53 40.35
N VAL A 3 -9.60 -22.41 41.02
CA VAL A 3 -10.80 -22.25 41.84
C VAL A 3 -11.98 -21.99 40.91
N LEU A 4 -13.05 -22.78 41.05
CA LEU A 4 -14.27 -22.67 40.24
C LEU A 4 -15.44 -22.26 41.14
N ILE A 5 -16.14 -21.19 40.80
CA ILE A 5 -17.39 -20.79 41.46
C ILE A 5 -18.49 -20.73 40.40
N GLY A 6 -19.55 -21.50 40.59
CA GLY A 6 -20.69 -21.54 39.65
C GLY A 6 -20.33 -22.01 38.23
N GLY A 7 -19.26 -22.81 38.06
CA GLY A 7 -18.77 -23.24 36.74
C GLY A 7 -17.81 -22.26 36.05
N HIS A 8 -17.48 -21.13 36.69
CA HIS A 8 -16.52 -20.16 36.19
C HIS A 8 -15.18 -20.26 36.92
N THR A 9 -14.09 -20.35 36.16
CA THR A 9 -12.73 -20.39 36.70
C THR A 9 -12.31 -18.99 37.15
N LEU A 10 -11.91 -18.88 38.41
CA LEU A 10 -11.40 -17.66 39.00
C LEU A 10 -9.88 -17.59 38.89
N SER A 11 -9.39 -16.41 38.51
CA SER A 11 -7.97 -16.06 38.63
C SER A 11 -7.73 -15.42 39.99
N LEU A 12 -7.08 -16.16 40.89
CA LEU A 12 -6.71 -15.67 42.21
C LEU A 12 -5.29 -15.12 42.19
N SER A 13 -5.11 -13.93 42.77
CA SER A 13 -3.81 -13.28 42.94
C SER A 13 -3.62 -12.92 44.40
N ALA A 14 -2.41 -13.08 44.95
CA ALA A 14 -2.11 -12.67 46.31
C ALA A 14 -2.33 -11.15 46.48
N ALA A 15 -2.98 -10.77 47.58
CA ALA A 15 -3.19 -9.37 47.90
C ALA A 15 -1.84 -8.69 48.20
N LEU A 16 -1.67 -7.45 47.74
CA LEU A 16 -0.48 -6.65 47.98
C LEU A 16 -0.72 -5.71 49.18
N ASP A 17 0.26 -5.61 50.07
CA ASP A 17 0.26 -4.60 51.13
C ASP A 17 0.30 -3.18 50.55
N LYS A 18 -0.25 -2.19 51.28
CA LYS A 18 -0.39 -0.80 50.80
C LYS A 18 0.91 -0.21 50.21
N LYS A 19 2.04 -0.37 50.93
CA LYS A 19 3.36 0.12 50.46
C LYS A 19 3.79 -0.55 49.15
N ARG A 20 3.53 -1.84 48.99
CA ARG A 20 3.89 -2.62 47.80
C ARG A 20 2.93 -2.37 46.64
N ALA A 21 1.68 -2.04 46.92
CA ALA A 21 0.70 -1.62 45.91
C ALA A 21 1.09 -0.27 45.29
N GLU A 22 1.55 0.69 46.09
CA GLU A 22 2.03 1.99 45.62
C GLU A 22 3.28 1.86 44.74
N THR A 23 4.28 1.07 45.15
CA THR A 23 5.50 0.86 44.34
C THR A 23 5.18 0.15 43.03
N VAL A 24 4.38 -0.91 43.05
CA VAL A 24 3.96 -1.62 41.83
C VAL A 24 3.12 -0.71 40.92
N ALA A 25 2.32 0.20 41.47
CA ALA A 25 1.57 1.18 40.68
C ALA A 25 2.50 2.19 39.97
N GLU A 26 3.51 2.73 40.67
CA GLU A 26 4.50 3.62 40.06
C GLU A 26 5.38 2.90 39.03
N GLU A 27 5.86 1.68 39.33
CA GLU A 27 6.59 0.87 38.35
C GLU A 27 5.74 0.56 37.10
N ARG A 28 4.44 0.28 37.28
CA ARG A 28 3.51 0.08 36.15
C ARG A 28 3.34 1.37 35.35
N LYS A 29 3.24 2.53 35.99
CA LYS A 29 3.18 3.84 35.32
C LYS A 29 4.47 4.13 34.56
N GLU A 30 5.65 3.88 35.14
CA GLU A 30 6.93 4.06 34.45
C GLU A 30 7.10 3.11 33.27
N LYS A 31 6.79 1.82 33.45
CA LYS A 31 6.80 0.84 32.36
C LYS A 31 5.80 1.21 31.27
N ALA A 32 4.62 1.73 31.62
CA ALA A 32 3.66 2.23 30.65
C ALA A 32 4.19 3.45 29.88
N LYS A 33 4.80 4.43 30.56
CA LYS A 33 5.43 5.61 29.93
C LYS A 33 6.58 5.23 29.01
N ALA A 34 7.47 4.31 29.42
CA ALA A 34 8.58 3.82 28.62
C ALA A 34 8.11 3.06 27.38
N LYS A 35 7.11 2.17 27.55
CA LYS A 35 6.50 1.41 26.46
C LYS A 35 5.76 2.29 25.46
N ASP A 36 5.13 3.37 25.93
CA ASP A 36 4.41 4.30 25.07
C ASP A 36 5.38 5.22 24.30
N THR A 37 6.45 5.69 24.94
CA THR A 37 7.48 6.54 24.29
C THR A 37 8.18 5.80 23.13
N SER A 38 8.50 4.52 23.31
CA SER A 38 9.11 3.69 22.25
C SER A 38 8.20 3.57 21.01
N LYS A 39 6.88 3.42 21.21
CA LYS A 39 5.91 3.28 20.11
C LYS A 39 5.71 4.56 19.29
N ARG A 40 6.04 5.72 19.86
CA ARG A 40 5.82 7.02 19.20
C ARG A 40 6.93 7.39 18.20
N ASN A 41 8.01 6.61 18.14
CA ASN A 41 9.17 6.81 17.24
C ASN A 41 9.75 8.23 17.25
N ILE A 42 9.75 8.91 18.41
CA ILE A 42 10.10 10.33 18.50
C ILE A 42 11.55 10.59 18.04
N HIS A 43 12.45 9.62 18.19
CA HIS A 43 13.83 9.71 17.70
C HIS A 43 13.91 10.00 16.19
N LEU A 44 12.96 9.50 15.39
CA LEU A 44 12.89 9.75 13.94
C LEU A 44 12.51 11.21 13.61
N ALA A 45 11.92 11.96 14.56
CA ALA A 45 11.48 13.33 14.31
C ALA A 45 12.63 14.27 13.94
N ARG A 46 13.84 14.00 14.44
CA ARG A 46 15.05 14.80 14.23
C ARG A 46 15.78 14.50 12.93
N LEU A 47 15.44 13.41 12.23
CA LEU A 47 16.12 13.03 10.99
C LEU A 47 15.66 13.91 9.82
N GLY A 48 16.62 14.34 8.99
CA GLY A 48 16.36 15.19 7.82
C GLY A 48 16.11 16.65 8.17
N LEU A 49 16.51 17.06 9.38
CA LEU A 49 16.41 18.45 9.84
C LEU A 49 17.80 19.10 9.80
N THR A 50 17.85 20.32 9.26
CA THR A 50 19.02 21.19 9.28
C THR A 50 18.61 22.53 9.91
N LEU A 51 19.04 22.78 11.14
CA LEU A 51 18.79 24.01 11.90
C LEU A 51 19.99 24.96 11.83
N PRO A 52 19.81 26.25 12.19
CA PRO A 52 20.94 27.15 12.37
C PRO A 52 22.00 26.54 13.31
N GLY A 53 23.25 26.45 12.83
CA GLY A 53 24.36 25.84 13.55
C GLY A 53 24.64 24.37 13.22
N ASP A 54 23.75 23.69 12.49
CA ASP A 54 23.99 22.32 12.02
C ASP A 54 24.93 22.28 10.79
N PRO A 55 25.66 21.16 10.56
CA PRO A 55 26.45 20.99 9.34
C PRO A 55 25.59 21.15 8.08
N GLY A 56 26.04 21.98 7.15
CA GLY A 56 25.31 22.28 5.91
C GLY A 56 24.31 23.42 6.02
N ALA A 57 24.07 23.97 7.22
CA ALA A 57 23.26 25.19 7.38
C ALA A 57 23.88 26.41 6.69
N GLU A 58 25.21 26.45 6.56
CA GLU A 58 25.96 27.51 5.88
C GLU A 58 25.62 27.65 4.39
N ALA A 59 25.23 26.55 3.76
CA ALA A 59 24.84 26.53 2.34
C ALA A 59 23.37 26.94 2.11
N LEU A 60 22.64 27.30 3.17
CA LEU A 60 21.23 27.67 3.12
C LEU A 60 21.07 29.19 3.26
N SER A 61 20.13 29.76 2.51
CA SER A 61 19.73 31.15 2.71
C SER A 61 19.03 31.36 4.05
N ALA A 62 19.04 32.60 4.57
CA ALA A 62 18.34 32.94 5.82
C ALA A 62 16.84 32.59 5.77
N ALA A 63 16.18 32.85 4.63
CA ALA A 63 14.77 32.51 4.44
C ALA A 63 14.51 30.99 4.46
N GLU A 64 15.47 30.21 3.96
CA GLU A 64 15.40 28.75 3.99
C GLU A 64 15.59 28.16 5.38
N LEU A 65 16.51 28.73 6.17
CA LEU A 65 16.70 28.37 7.57
C LEU A 65 15.44 28.69 8.40
N GLN A 66 14.86 29.88 8.21
CA GLN A 66 13.61 30.27 8.88
C GLN A 66 12.45 29.31 8.58
N ARG A 67 12.29 28.87 7.32
CA ARG A 67 11.27 27.87 6.97
C ARG A 67 11.50 26.53 7.68
N ARG A 68 12.75 26.10 7.83
CA ARG A 68 13.11 24.85 8.54
C ARG A 68 12.81 24.97 10.03
N GLU A 69 13.20 26.08 10.64
CA GLU A 69 12.94 26.35 12.06
C GLU A 69 11.44 26.39 12.37
N LEU A 70 10.65 27.11 11.57
CA LEU A 70 9.20 27.17 11.73
C LEU A 70 8.57 25.78 11.61
N ALA A 71 9.01 24.99 10.63
CA ALA A 71 8.47 23.66 10.43
C ALA A 71 8.84 22.70 11.58
N TRP A 72 10.05 22.82 12.13
CA TRP A 72 10.48 22.10 13.31
C TRP A 72 9.65 22.49 14.54
N LYS A 73 9.42 23.79 14.75
CA LYS A 73 8.55 24.28 15.83
C LYS A 73 7.15 23.67 15.74
N GLN A 74 6.50 23.75 14.58
CA GLN A 74 5.18 23.16 14.35
C GLN A 74 5.16 21.64 14.59
N LYS A 75 6.24 20.94 14.21
CA LYS A 75 6.38 19.50 14.43
C LYS A 75 6.51 19.16 15.92
N LYS A 76 7.36 19.92 16.63
CA LYS A 76 7.56 19.78 18.09
C LYS A 76 6.25 20.03 18.84
N ASP A 77 5.52 21.07 18.46
CA ASP A 77 4.22 21.40 19.05
C ASP A 77 3.20 20.27 18.86
N LYS A 78 3.15 19.66 17.67
CA LYS A 78 2.28 18.47 17.43
C LYS A 78 2.71 17.27 18.26
N LEU A 79 4.01 17.01 18.36
CA LEU A 79 4.56 15.89 19.12
C LEU A 79 4.49 16.08 20.64
N ALA A 80 4.21 17.29 21.12
CA ALA A 80 3.89 17.51 22.53
C ALA A 80 2.63 16.73 22.94
N ASN A 81 1.67 16.57 22.02
CA ASN A 81 0.47 15.78 22.27
C ASN A 81 0.76 14.27 22.07
N PRO A 82 0.52 13.41 23.09
CA PRO A 82 0.76 11.97 23.03
C PRO A 82 0.02 11.22 21.91
N ASN A 83 -1.09 11.77 21.42
CA ASN A 83 -1.86 11.21 20.32
C ASN A 83 -1.15 11.32 18.97
N PHE A 84 -0.04 12.06 18.87
CA PHE A 84 0.77 12.12 17.67
C PHE A 84 2.02 11.24 17.78
N VAL A 85 2.29 10.54 16.69
CA VAL A 85 3.41 9.62 16.50
C VAL A 85 4.16 9.96 15.24
N VAL A 86 5.43 9.58 15.18
CA VAL A 86 6.22 9.67 13.96
C VAL A 86 6.12 8.34 13.21
N SER A 87 5.82 8.42 11.92
CA SER A 87 5.75 7.24 11.05
C SER A 87 7.14 6.66 10.81
N GLN A 88 7.25 5.33 10.76
CA GLN A 88 8.52 4.66 10.43
C GLN A 88 8.75 4.57 8.92
N THR A 89 7.70 4.55 8.10
CA THR A 89 7.82 4.30 6.65
C THR A 89 7.27 5.43 5.80
N ARG A 90 6.54 6.38 6.39
CA ARG A 90 5.97 7.52 5.68
C ARG A 90 6.81 8.77 5.88
N LEU A 91 7.21 9.38 4.77
CA LEU A 91 7.92 10.63 4.68
C LEU A 91 6.95 11.76 4.33
N SER A 92 7.10 12.89 5.00
CA SER A 92 6.53 14.17 4.60
C SER A 92 7.58 14.92 3.81
N ILE A 93 7.23 15.30 2.58
CA ILE A 93 8.11 16.03 1.67
C ILE A 93 7.48 17.42 1.50
N ARG A 94 8.22 18.47 1.87
CA ARG A 94 7.82 19.87 1.69
C ARG A 94 8.78 20.59 0.75
N ASN A 95 8.40 21.81 0.38
CA ASN A 95 9.11 22.63 -0.60
C ASN A 95 9.10 22.05 -2.03
N ILE A 96 8.06 21.27 -2.36
CA ILE A 96 7.89 20.63 -3.66
C ILE A 96 7.47 21.69 -4.69
N PRO A 97 8.16 21.80 -5.84
CA PRO A 97 7.70 22.63 -6.96
C PRO A 97 6.33 22.21 -7.51
N THR A 98 5.59 23.13 -8.10
CA THR A 98 4.24 22.85 -8.62
C THR A 98 4.23 21.88 -9.82
N GLN A 99 5.33 21.81 -10.58
CA GLN A 99 5.48 20.89 -11.71
C GLN A 99 5.80 19.46 -11.29
N VAL A 100 6.31 19.26 -10.07
CA VAL A 100 6.63 17.93 -9.55
C VAL A 100 5.33 17.22 -9.15
N ASN A 101 5.09 16.05 -9.74
CA ASN A 101 3.91 15.23 -9.49
C ASN A 101 4.27 13.94 -8.72
N GLU A 102 3.25 13.15 -8.37
CA GLU A 102 3.42 11.89 -7.65
C GLU A 102 4.28 10.87 -8.41
N LYS A 103 4.28 10.89 -9.74
CA LYS A 103 5.11 10.00 -10.56
C LYS A 103 6.59 10.35 -10.40
N ILE A 104 6.92 11.65 -10.43
CA ILE A 104 8.27 12.16 -10.22
C ILE A 104 8.73 11.82 -8.79
N LEU A 105 7.91 12.04 -7.77
CA LEU A 105 8.27 11.67 -6.39
C LEU A 105 8.59 10.17 -6.22
N LYS A 106 7.82 9.30 -6.90
CA LYS A 106 8.11 7.86 -6.92
C LYS A 106 9.41 7.54 -7.64
N GLN A 107 9.71 8.25 -8.72
CA GLN A 107 10.96 8.07 -9.47
C GLN A 107 12.17 8.50 -8.63
N LEU A 108 12.13 9.69 -8.00
CA LEU A 108 13.19 10.15 -7.10
C LEU A 108 13.47 9.17 -5.95
N ALA A 109 12.41 8.56 -5.41
CA ALA A 109 12.54 7.53 -4.39
C ALA A 109 13.21 6.26 -4.91
N LEU A 110 12.91 5.86 -6.15
CA LEU A 110 13.56 4.73 -6.80
C LEU A 110 15.05 5.04 -7.07
N ASP A 111 15.34 6.22 -7.61
CA ASP A 111 16.70 6.66 -7.93
C ASP A 111 17.57 6.73 -6.66
N ALA A 112 17.01 7.20 -5.54
CA ALA A 112 17.68 7.19 -4.25
C ALA A 112 18.04 5.76 -3.76
N LEU A 113 17.22 4.77 -4.10
CA LEU A 113 17.48 3.37 -3.72
C LEU A 113 18.47 2.69 -4.66
N THR A 114 18.44 3.01 -5.96
CA THR A 114 19.37 2.45 -6.95
C THR A 114 20.75 3.09 -6.88
N ALA A 115 20.84 4.39 -6.57
CA ALA A 115 22.11 5.11 -6.40
C ALA A 115 22.97 4.55 -5.26
N LYS A 116 22.34 3.95 -4.23
CA LYS A 116 23.05 3.23 -3.16
C LYS A 116 23.72 1.92 -3.64
N GLY A 117 23.32 1.40 -4.80
CA GLY A 117 23.90 0.23 -5.47
C GLY A 117 24.93 0.57 -6.56
N SER A 118 25.15 1.85 -6.86
CA SER A 118 26.03 2.30 -7.94
C SER A 118 27.06 3.33 -7.45
N LYS A 119 27.88 2.97 -6.46
CA LYS A 119 29.22 3.56 -6.27
C LYS A 119 30.32 2.76 -6.99
N THR A 120 29.95 2.11 -8.09
CA THR A 120 30.87 1.58 -9.10
C THR A 120 30.23 1.84 -10.46
N SER A 121 30.80 2.82 -11.18
CA SER A 121 30.83 2.90 -12.64
C SER A 121 29.56 2.48 -13.41
N ALA A 122 28.63 3.40 -13.67
CA ALA A 122 27.65 3.26 -14.76
C ALA A 122 27.10 4.62 -15.21
N LYS A 123 28.00 5.51 -15.62
CA LYS A 123 27.67 6.66 -16.46
C LYS A 123 27.73 6.20 -17.92
N LYS A 124 26.68 5.54 -18.43
CA LYS A 124 26.29 5.46 -19.85
C LYS A 124 25.12 4.48 -20.00
N GLU A 125 24.32 4.70 -21.04
CA GLU A 125 23.17 3.90 -21.47
C GLU A 125 21.82 4.17 -20.78
N ALA A 126 21.31 5.40 -20.92
CA ALA A 126 19.87 5.64 -20.94
C ALA A 126 19.42 6.72 -21.95
N GLU A 127 20.26 7.06 -22.93
CA GLU A 127 19.87 7.81 -24.13
C GLU A 127 19.94 6.88 -25.35
N LYS A 128 18.83 6.20 -25.63
CA LYS A 128 18.33 5.86 -26.98
C LYS A 128 17.06 5.02 -26.82
N GLY A 129 15.93 5.64 -27.11
CA GLY A 129 14.63 4.99 -27.04
C GLY A 129 13.48 5.98 -27.09
N ALA A 130 13.53 6.94 -28.01
CA ALA A 130 12.37 7.75 -28.38
C ALA A 130 11.39 6.85 -29.15
N GLY A 131 10.53 6.16 -28.40
CA GLY A 131 9.38 5.42 -28.92
C GLY A 131 8.11 6.01 -28.30
N LYS A 132 7.38 6.79 -29.09
CA LYS A 132 6.08 7.36 -28.74
C LYS A 132 5.06 6.22 -28.77
N GLY A 133 4.75 5.65 -27.61
CA GLY A 133 3.77 4.56 -27.43
C GLY A 133 2.89 4.84 -26.24
N ASP A 134 1.63 5.11 -26.52
CA ASP A 134 0.53 5.20 -25.56
C ASP A 134 0.21 3.81 -24.97
N GLY A 135 -0.15 3.76 -23.68
CA GLY A 135 -0.79 2.59 -23.06
C GLY A 135 0.07 1.44 -22.51
N THR A 136 -0.10 1.16 -21.21
CA THR A 136 0.07 -0.15 -20.52
C THR A 136 1.37 -0.45 -19.74
N SER A 137 1.45 0.17 -18.55
CA SER A 137 1.56 -0.48 -17.22
C SER A 137 1.93 -1.98 -17.09
N GLY A 138 3.12 -2.41 -17.48
CA GLY A 138 3.65 -3.76 -17.15
C GLY A 138 4.77 -3.76 -16.09
N GLY A 139 5.94 -3.22 -16.45
CA GLY A 139 7.15 -3.35 -15.61
C GLY A 139 7.31 -2.29 -14.52
N LYS A 140 7.28 -1.00 -14.89
CA LYS A 140 7.55 0.10 -13.94
C LYS A 140 6.46 0.25 -12.86
N GLY A 141 5.19 0.02 -13.22
CA GLY A 141 4.08 0.08 -12.27
C GLY A 141 4.19 -0.96 -11.15
N ALA A 142 4.56 -2.20 -11.51
CA ALA A 142 4.80 -3.28 -10.55
C ALA A 142 6.01 -2.97 -9.65
N LEU A 143 7.11 -2.44 -10.23
CA LEU A 143 8.29 -2.03 -9.48
C LEU A 143 7.96 -0.93 -8.45
N PHE A 144 7.21 0.10 -8.86
CA PHE A 144 6.79 1.17 -7.95
C PHE A 144 5.91 0.64 -6.83
N SER A 145 4.97 -0.26 -7.10
CA SER A 145 4.10 -0.87 -6.07
C SER A 145 4.90 -1.67 -5.04
N ARG A 146 5.96 -2.36 -5.48
CA ARG A 146 6.86 -3.15 -4.63
C ARG A 146 7.77 -2.30 -3.72
N ILE A 147 7.88 -1.00 -3.97
CA ILE A 147 8.79 -0.12 -3.22
C ILE A 147 8.02 0.98 -2.48
N VAL A 148 7.02 1.56 -3.14
CA VAL A 148 6.21 2.66 -2.64
C VAL A 148 4.78 2.14 -2.43
N LYS A 149 4.35 2.11 -1.16
CA LYS A 149 2.96 1.80 -0.77
C LYS A 149 2.01 2.87 -1.27
N HIS A 150 2.37 4.14 -1.07
CA HIS A 150 1.51 5.26 -1.39
C HIS A 150 2.31 6.54 -1.64
N ALA A 151 1.92 7.33 -2.63
CA ALA A 151 2.44 8.67 -2.84
C ALA A 151 1.28 9.62 -3.12
N LYS A 152 1.28 10.79 -2.48
CA LYS A 152 0.22 11.80 -2.66
C LYS A 152 0.76 13.20 -2.47
N ILE A 153 0.47 14.09 -3.41
CA ILE A 153 0.68 15.53 -3.25
C ILE A 153 -0.61 16.13 -2.72
N VAL A 154 -0.47 17.02 -1.74
CA VAL A 154 -1.62 17.75 -1.21
C VAL A 154 -1.91 18.93 -2.12
N ARG A 155 -3.15 19.02 -2.58
CA ARG A 155 -3.62 20.03 -3.50
C ARG A 155 -4.74 20.85 -2.86
N ASP A 156 -4.96 22.04 -3.41
CA ASP A 156 -6.00 22.97 -3.04
C ASP A 156 -7.19 22.77 -3.99
N GLU A 157 -8.28 22.20 -3.50
CA GLU A 157 -9.46 21.89 -4.31
C GLU A 157 -10.21 23.14 -4.77
N ALA A 158 -10.01 24.29 -4.11
CA ALA A 158 -10.65 25.54 -4.50
C ALA A 158 -9.92 26.24 -5.66
N ARG A 159 -8.62 25.97 -5.84
CA ARG A 159 -7.79 26.63 -6.87
C ARG A 159 -7.39 25.65 -7.95
N ARG A 160 -7.68 26.01 -9.20
CA ARG A 160 -7.28 25.24 -10.37
C ARG A 160 -5.93 25.73 -10.89
N ASP A 161 -5.11 24.82 -11.41
CA ASP A 161 -3.89 25.14 -12.14
C ASP A 161 -4.18 25.36 -13.63
N VAL A 162 -3.13 25.65 -14.41
CA VAL A 162 -3.23 25.87 -15.87
C VAL A 162 -3.75 24.65 -16.64
N ARG A 163 -3.79 23.47 -16.01
CA ARG A 163 -4.24 22.20 -16.59
C ARG A 163 -5.66 21.83 -16.12
N GLY A 164 -6.31 22.69 -15.33
CA GLY A 164 -7.62 22.41 -14.75
C GLY A 164 -7.58 21.45 -13.57
N GLU A 165 -6.41 21.12 -13.03
CA GLU A 165 -6.26 20.26 -11.87
C GLU A 165 -6.19 21.08 -10.57
N PRO A 166 -6.55 20.51 -9.40
CA PRO A 166 -6.32 21.17 -8.11
C PRO A 166 -4.85 21.56 -7.93
N ARG A 167 -4.59 22.83 -7.59
CA ARG A 167 -3.24 23.41 -7.50
C ARG A 167 -2.47 22.80 -6.33
N SER A 168 -1.22 22.38 -6.56
CA SER A 168 -0.36 21.85 -5.50
C SER A 168 -0.12 22.86 -4.37
N LYS A 169 -0.19 22.40 -3.11
CA LYS A 169 0.20 23.17 -1.92
C LYS A 169 1.71 23.12 -1.63
N GLY A 170 2.50 22.48 -2.50
CA GLY A 170 3.96 22.39 -2.36
C GLY A 170 4.44 21.40 -1.30
N PHE A 171 3.58 20.47 -0.89
CA PHE A 171 3.96 19.37 -0.01
C PHE A 171 3.17 18.10 -0.32
N GLY A 172 3.71 16.97 0.12
CA GLY A 172 3.14 15.66 -0.10
C GLY A 172 3.66 14.62 0.88
N PHE A 173 3.21 13.38 0.66
CA PHE A 173 3.57 12.23 1.46
C PHE A 173 4.01 11.09 0.55
N LEU A 174 5.06 10.41 0.98
CA LEU A 174 5.59 9.22 0.34
C LEU A 174 5.72 8.11 1.37
N GLU A 175 5.04 7.00 1.18
CA GLU A 175 5.06 5.86 2.07
C GLU A 175 5.80 4.69 1.43
N MET A 176 6.91 4.30 2.03
CA MET A 176 7.77 3.21 1.57
C MET A 176 7.28 1.87 2.12
N GLN A 177 7.70 0.77 1.50
CA GLN A 177 7.40 -0.56 2.01
C GLN A 177 8.09 -0.85 3.34
N THR A 178 9.38 -0.50 3.44
CA THR A 178 10.21 -0.74 4.63
C THR A 178 10.78 0.54 5.24
N HIS A 179 11.15 0.48 6.52
CA HIS A 179 11.77 1.59 7.23
C HIS A 179 13.15 1.94 6.65
N GLU A 180 13.95 0.92 6.29
CA GLU A 180 15.27 1.09 5.70
C GLU A 180 15.22 1.83 4.36
N GLN A 181 14.22 1.52 3.52
CA GLN A 181 13.97 2.26 2.28
C GLN A 181 13.63 3.72 2.58
N ALA A 182 12.75 3.97 3.55
CA ALA A 182 12.40 5.34 3.96
C ALA A 182 13.61 6.13 4.46
N LEU A 183 14.48 5.51 5.26
CA LEU A 183 15.72 6.14 5.72
C LEU A 183 16.68 6.45 4.57
N THR A 184 16.81 5.54 3.60
CA THR A 184 17.68 5.74 2.44
C THR A 184 17.17 6.89 1.58
N VAL A 185 15.87 6.89 1.28
CA VAL A 185 15.22 7.96 0.51
C VAL A 185 15.33 9.29 1.25
N LEU A 186 15.09 9.34 2.57
CA LEU A 186 15.26 10.54 3.37
C LEU A 186 16.68 11.08 3.27
N LYS A 187 17.71 10.23 3.44
CA LYS A 187 19.12 10.65 3.38
C LYS A 187 19.54 11.13 2.00
N ALA A 188 19.00 10.55 0.93
CA ALA A 188 19.35 10.92 -0.43
C ALA A 188 18.66 12.22 -0.87
N LEU A 189 17.43 12.45 -0.42
CA LEU A 189 16.59 13.56 -0.89
C LEU A 189 16.64 14.80 0.02
N ALA A 190 16.78 14.62 1.34
CA ALA A 190 16.79 15.73 2.28
C ALA A 190 17.98 16.64 2.03
N ASP A 191 17.72 17.95 1.96
CA ASP A 191 18.74 18.99 1.78
C ASP A 191 19.66 18.79 0.57
N ASN A 192 19.29 17.96 -0.39
CA ASN A 192 20.02 17.77 -1.64
C ASN A 192 19.56 18.82 -2.67
N PRO A 193 20.45 19.63 -3.28
CA PRO A 193 20.06 20.65 -4.25
C PRO A 193 19.86 20.06 -5.65
N ASP A 194 20.39 18.87 -5.91
CA ASP A 194 20.51 18.30 -7.24
C ASP A 194 19.33 17.41 -7.63
N VAL A 195 18.53 16.97 -6.66
CA VAL A 195 17.39 16.06 -6.85
C VAL A 195 16.28 16.62 -7.74
N LEU A 196 16.28 17.91 -8.02
CA LEU A 196 15.28 18.58 -8.86
C LEU A 196 15.87 19.27 -10.08
N ASN A 197 17.17 19.07 -10.38
CA ASN A 197 17.84 19.69 -11.53
C ASN A 197 17.13 19.31 -12.84
N ASP A 198 16.84 18.02 -13.04
CA ASP A 198 16.15 17.49 -14.23
C ASP A 198 14.63 17.75 -14.23
N HIS A 199 14.12 18.45 -13.22
CA HIS A 199 12.70 18.73 -13.01
C HIS A 199 12.39 20.23 -12.99
N GLY A 200 13.27 21.05 -13.58
CA GLY A 200 13.05 22.49 -13.76
C GLY A 200 13.06 23.29 -12.46
N SER A 201 13.78 22.81 -11.44
CA SER A 201 14.01 23.54 -10.20
C SER A 201 15.41 23.29 -9.65
N PRO A 202 16.45 23.65 -10.43
CA PRO A 202 17.83 23.44 -10.02
C PRO A 202 18.15 24.22 -8.74
N GLY A 203 18.96 23.61 -7.88
CA GLY A 203 19.36 24.20 -6.60
C GLY A 203 18.28 24.18 -5.51
N ARG A 204 17.04 23.78 -5.84
CA ARG A 204 15.94 23.76 -4.88
C ARG A 204 16.01 22.50 -4.00
N ARG A 205 16.17 22.72 -2.70
CA ARG A 205 16.25 21.63 -1.72
C ARG A 205 14.88 21.18 -1.23
N LEU A 206 14.64 19.88 -1.21
CA LEU A 206 13.47 19.30 -0.59
C LEU A 206 13.64 19.21 0.93
N LEU A 207 12.55 19.47 1.65
CA LEU A 207 12.48 19.24 3.09
C LEU A 207 11.83 17.88 3.31
N VAL A 208 12.64 16.86 3.58
CA VAL A 208 12.19 15.48 3.73
C VAL A 208 12.35 15.05 5.18
N GLU A 209 11.23 14.73 5.81
CA GLU A 209 11.18 14.31 7.20
C GLU A 209 10.27 13.10 7.35
N PHE A 210 10.38 12.36 8.44
CA PHE A 210 9.32 11.41 8.80
C PHE A 210 8.00 12.13 9.12
N ALA A 211 6.91 11.59 8.58
CA ALA A 211 5.57 12.13 8.74
C ALA A 211 5.10 11.99 10.20
N VAL A 212 4.37 13.00 10.68
CA VAL A 212 3.71 12.96 11.98
C VAL A 212 2.24 12.63 11.76
N ASP A 213 1.83 11.47 12.28
CA ASP A 213 0.48 10.94 12.14
C ASP A 213 -0.25 11.00 13.49
N SER A 214 -1.57 11.15 13.44
CA SER A 214 -2.42 11.04 14.62
C SER A 214 -2.85 9.60 14.83
N MET A 215 -2.62 9.04 16.02
CA MET A 215 -3.02 7.68 16.40
C MET A 215 -4.51 7.42 16.22
N ALA A 216 -5.36 8.41 16.52
CA ALA A 216 -6.80 8.31 16.29
C ALA A 216 -7.12 8.14 14.81
N LYS A 217 -6.50 8.94 13.93
CA LYS A 217 -6.67 8.84 12.48
C LYS A 217 -6.07 7.56 11.91
N LEU A 218 -4.92 7.13 12.42
CA LEU A 218 -4.29 5.86 12.02
C LEU A 218 -5.20 4.67 12.32
N ARG A 219 -5.79 4.61 13.53
CA ARG A 219 -6.75 3.55 13.91
C ARG A 219 -7.97 3.54 12.99
N ILE A 220 -8.55 4.70 12.70
CA ILE A 220 -9.70 4.80 11.78
C ILE A 220 -9.32 4.34 10.37
N HIS A 221 -8.16 4.77 9.87
CA HIS A 221 -7.68 4.38 8.55
C HIS A 221 -7.39 2.87 8.46
N GLU A 222 -6.77 2.30 9.49
CA GLU A 222 -6.49 0.87 9.57
C GLU A 222 -7.77 0.04 9.64
N GLN A 223 -8.75 0.45 10.45
CA GLN A 223 -10.06 -0.20 10.53
C GLN A 223 -10.77 -0.17 9.17
N ARG A 224 -10.79 0.98 8.49
CA ARG A 224 -11.35 1.10 7.13
C ARG A 224 -10.64 0.19 6.13
N ARG A 225 -9.31 0.08 6.21
CA ARG A 225 -8.50 -0.81 5.37
C ARG A 225 -8.84 -2.28 5.61
N GLN A 226 -8.98 -2.70 6.87
CA GLN A 226 -9.37 -4.06 7.22
C GLN A 226 -10.78 -4.42 6.72
N VAL A 227 -11.74 -3.51 6.88
CA VAL A 227 -13.10 -3.68 6.35
C VAL A 227 -13.09 -3.79 4.82
N GLY A 228 -12.34 -2.93 4.13
CA GLY A 228 -12.18 -3.00 2.67
C GLY A 228 -11.59 -4.34 2.20
N LEU A 229 -10.53 -4.81 2.86
CA LEU A 229 -9.91 -6.11 2.58
C LEU A 229 -10.89 -7.28 2.83
N GLN A 230 -11.70 -7.20 3.89
CA GLN A 230 -12.69 -8.23 4.19
C GLN A 230 -13.82 -8.26 3.16
N GLN A 231 -14.28 -7.10 2.69
CA GLN A 231 -15.25 -7.01 1.60
C GLN A 231 -14.68 -7.56 0.28
N GLN A 232 -13.40 -7.26 -0.02
CA GLN A 232 -12.75 -7.76 -1.22
C GLN A 232 -12.62 -9.29 -1.19
N ARG A 233 -12.16 -9.87 -0.07
CA ARG A 233 -12.13 -11.33 0.12
C ARG A 233 -13.50 -11.99 0.01
N ARG A 234 -14.56 -11.34 0.52
CA ARG A 234 -15.95 -11.82 0.38
C ARG A 234 -16.40 -11.83 -1.08
N LYS A 235 -16.03 -10.81 -1.87
CA LYS A 235 -16.34 -10.77 -3.31
C LYS A 235 -15.58 -11.85 -4.08
N GLU A 236 -14.30 -12.06 -3.79
CA GLU A 236 -13.47 -13.11 -4.41
C GLU A 236 -13.97 -14.53 -4.07
N GLY A 237 -14.29 -14.79 -2.79
CA GLY A 237 -14.88 -16.07 -2.36
C GLY A 237 -16.30 -16.30 -2.91
N GLY A 238 -17.09 -15.22 -3.08
CA GLY A 238 -18.39 -15.29 -3.74
C GLY A 238 -18.30 -15.59 -5.24
N ALA A 239 -17.28 -15.04 -5.92
CA ALA A 239 -17.01 -15.34 -7.34
C ALA A 239 -16.57 -16.79 -7.54
N GLN A 240 -15.70 -17.33 -6.67
CA GLN A 240 -15.31 -18.75 -6.70
C GLN A 240 -16.48 -19.70 -6.44
N ARG A 241 -17.36 -19.39 -5.47
CA ARG A 241 -18.56 -20.20 -5.21
C ARG A 241 -19.54 -20.21 -6.39
N LYS A 242 -19.74 -19.06 -7.06
CA LYS A 242 -20.58 -18.98 -8.26
C LYS A 242 -20.00 -19.75 -9.44
N GLY A 243 -18.67 -19.72 -9.63
CA GLY A 243 -17.99 -20.53 -10.65
C GLY A 243 -18.10 -22.03 -10.39
N ALA A 244 -17.93 -22.47 -9.14
CA ALA A 244 -18.10 -23.87 -8.74
C ALA A 244 -19.54 -24.36 -8.92
N SER A 245 -20.55 -23.55 -8.58
CA SER A 245 -21.96 -23.89 -8.79
C SER A 245 -22.34 -23.99 -10.27
N GLN A 246 -21.76 -23.16 -11.16
CA GLN A 246 -21.95 -23.31 -12.61
C GLN A 246 -21.32 -24.58 -13.17
N ALA A 247 -20.10 -24.92 -12.74
CA ALA A 247 -19.42 -26.15 -13.15
C ALA A 247 -20.19 -27.41 -12.69
N ASN A 248 -20.73 -27.40 -11.47
CA ASN A 248 -21.53 -28.51 -10.96
C ASN A 248 -22.86 -28.66 -11.72
N ARG A 249 -23.49 -27.54 -12.12
CA ARG A 249 -24.72 -27.53 -12.93
C ARG A 249 -24.48 -28.07 -14.35
N LEU A 250 -23.32 -27.81 -14.95
CA LEU A 250 -22.95 -28.37 -16.26
C LEU A 250 -22.69 -29.88 -16.18
N GLN A 251 -22.09 -30.38 -15.10
CA GLN A 251 -21.94 -31.82 -14.88
C GLN A 251 -23.28 -32.53 -14.67
N GLU A 252 -24.22 -31.91 -13.96
CA GLU A 252 -25.57 -32.46 -13.75
C GLU A 252 -26.34 -32.63 -15.07
N VAL A 253 -26.26 -31.64 -15.98
CA VAL A 253 -26.90 -31.68 -17.30
C VAL A 253 -26.30 -32.76 -18.22
N ILE A 254 -24.99 -33.00 -18.13
CA ILE A 254 -24.32 -34.05 -18.92
C ILE A 254 -24.74 -35.45 -18.44
N VAL A 255 -24.93 -35.64 -17.12
CA VAL A 255 -25.37 -36.93 -16.54
C VAL A 255 -26.87 -37.21 -16.82
N THR A 256 -27.72 -36.19 -16.92
CA THR A 256 -29.13 -36.39 -17.27
C THR A 256 -29.34 -36.76 -18.73
N ASN A 257 -28.53 -36.22 -19.66
CA ASN A 257 -28.65 -36.53 -21.09
C ASN A 257 -28.12 -37.92 -21.45
N SER A 258 -27.14 -38.46 -20.72
CA SER A 258 -26.64 -39.83 -20.96
C SER A 258 -27.61 -40.93 -20.49
N LYS A 259 -28.53 -40.63 -19.55
CA LYS A 259 -29.57 -41.57 -19.10
C LYS A 259 -30.80 -41.63 -20.03
N GLN A 260 -31.05 -40.62 -20.86
CA GLN A 260 -32.13 -40.64 -21.85
C GLN A 260 -31.74 -41.29 -23.18
N GLY A 261 -30.46 -41.25 -23.57
CA GLY A 261 -29.97 -41.87 -24.81
C GLY A 261 -30.00 -43.40 -24.84
N GLY A 262 -29.97 -44.07 -23.66
CA GLY A 262 -29.99 -45.53 -23.57
C GLY A 262 -31.37 -46.17 -23.81
N ARG A 263 -32.47 -45.42 -23.66
CA ARG A 263 -33.83 -45.96 -23.84
C ARG A 263 -34.33 -45.92 -25.29
N GLN A 264 -33.78 -45.07 -26.14
CA GLN A 264 -34.21 -44.97 -27.54
C GLN A 264 -33.56 -46.00 -28.49
N GLN A 265 -32.42 -46.60 -28.12
CA GLN A 265 -31.79 -47.65 -28.95
C GLN A 265 -32.40 -49.04 -28.78
N GLN A 266 -33.25 -49.28 -27.78
CA GLN A 266 -33.90 -50.59 -27.59
C GLN A 266 -35.28 -50.71 -28.27
N GLN A 267 -35.87 -49.61 -28.74
CA GLN A 267 -37.17 -49.61 -29.46
C GLN A 267 -37.05 -49.55 -31.00
N GLN A 268 -35.88 -49.27 -31.57
CA GLN A 268 -35.68 -49.24 -33.03
C GLN A 268 -35.25 -50.58 -33.66
N LYS A 269 -35.21 -51.68 -32.89
CA LYS A 269 -34.89 -53.03 -33.41
C LYS A 269 -36.09 -53.93 -33.72
N GLN A 270 -37.33 -53.40 -33.73
CA GLN A 270 -38.54 -54.23 -33.94
C GLN A 270 -39.43 -53.86 -35.13
N GLN A 271 -39.03 -52.96 -36.03
CA GLN A 271 -39.84 -52.69 -37.24
C GLN A 271 -38.94 -52.46 -38.46
N GLN A 272 -38.59 -53.55 -39.16
CA GLN A 272 -38.21 -53.50 -40.57
C GLN A 272 -39.36 -54.06 -41.42
N PRO A 273 -39.90 -53.29 -42.38
CA PRO A 273 -41.05 -53.69 -43.18
C PRO A 273 -40.70 -54.63 -44.34
N ARG A 274 -41.61 -55.58 -44.56
CA ARG A 274 -41.55 -56.75 -45.45
C ARG A 274 -41.80 -56.44 -46.94
N SER A 275 -41.33 -55.31 -47.45
CA SER A 275 -41.69 -54.80 -48.78
C SER A 275 -40.51 -54.59 -49.73
N GLN A 276 -39.59 -55.57 -49.79
CA GLN A 276 -38.61 -55.72 -50.88
C GLN A 276 -38.53 -57.13 -51.47
N GLN A 277 -39.43 -58.04 -51.09
CA GLN A 277 -39.44 -59.44 -51.58
C GLN A 277 -40.45 -59.72 -52.72
N GLN A 278 -41.21 -58.72 -53.19
CA GLN A 278 -42.20 -58.90 -54.27
C GLN A 278 -41.84 -58.26 -55.61
N GLN A 279 -40.70 -57.55 -55.73
CA GLN A 279 -40.23 -57.02 -57.02
C GLN A 279 -39.21 -57.90 -57.75
N GLN A 280 -38.79 -59.03 -57.16
CA GLN A 280 -37.90 -60.02 -57.82
C GLN A 280 -38.62 -61.22 -58.43
N GLN A 281 -39.95 -61.36 -58.28
CA GLN A 281 -40.72 -62.45 -58.91
C GLN A 281 -41.41 -62.08 -60.23
N GLN A 282 -41.34 -60.82 -60.69
CA GLN A 282 -41.89 -60.40 -62.00
C GLN A 282 -40.82 -60.22 -63.10
N GLN A 283 -39.56 -60.58 -62.85
CA GLN A 283 -38.49 -60.58 -63.88
C GLN A 283 -38.02 -61.99 -64.28
N GLN A 284 -38.79 -63.04 -63.98
CA GLN A 284 -38.55 -64.41 -64.47
C GLN A 284 -39.68 -64.97 -65.35
N GLN A 285 -40.56 -64.12 -65.87
CA GLN A 285 -41.50 -64.49 -66.94
C GLN A 285 -41.51 -63.42 -68.02
N GLN A 286 -40.40 -63.32 -68.74
CA GLN A 286 -40.30 -62.96 -70.15
C GLN A 286 -38.87 -63.21 -70.64
#